data_AF-A0AAD5NF17-F1
#
_entry.id   AF-A0AAD5NF17-F1
#
_cell.length_a   1.000
_cell.length_b   1.000
_cell.length_c   1.000
_cell.angle_alpha   90.00
_cell.angle_beta   90.00
_cell.angle_gamma   90.00
#
_symmetry.space_group_name_H-M   'P 1'
#
loop_
_entity.id
_entity.type
_entity.pdbx_description
1 polymer ?
#
loop_
_entity_poly.entity_id
_entity_poly.type
_entity_poly.pdbx_seq_one_letter_code
_entity_poly.pdbx_strand_id
1 'polypeptide(L)'
;MSKNGEWGDHVTLQAAADKYGVRIFVITSFKDTCCIEILPNYQKSQRVFCLSFWAEVHYNSIYPEGELPELQNIKKKKWWML
;
A
#
# COMPACT_ATOMS: atom_id res chain seq x y z
N MET A 1 -2.38 13.65 10.47
CA MET A 1 -1.43 12.57 10.83
C MET A 1 -0.18 13.10 11.49
N SER A 2 -0.28 13.48 12.75
CA SER A 2 0.89 13.80 13.60
C SER A 2 0.97 12.88 14.83
N LYS A 3 -0.08 12.11 15.10
CA LYS A 3 -0.19 11.21 16.24
C LYS A 3 -0.06 9.76 15.81
N ASN A 4 0.52 8.94 16.68
CA ASN A 4 0.59 7.50 16.46
C ASN A 4 -0.81 6.88 16.50
N GLY A 5 -1.09 5.95 15.59
CA GLY A 5 -2.40 5.30 15.45
C GLY A 5 -3.49 6.14 14.78
N GLU A 6 -3.19 7.37 14.33
CA GLU A 6 -4.09 8.14 13.47
C GLU A 6 -4.11 7.49 12.08
N TRP A 7 -5.30 7.20 11.55
CA TRP A 7 -5.45 6.52 10.27
C TRP A 7 -5.16 7.46 9.11
N GLY A 8 -4.52 6.93 8.07
CA GLY A 8 -4.36 7.62 6.80
C GLY A 8 -5.55 7.39 5.89
N ASP A 9 -5.83 8.38 5.06
CA ASP A 9 -6.85 8.32 4.02
C ASP A 9 -6.22 8.55 2.64
N HIS A 10 -7.05 8.89 1.65
CA HIS A 10 -6.62 9.20 0.30
C HIS A 10 -5.63 10.38 0.21
N VAL A 11 -5.73 11.39 1.09
CA VAL A 11 -4.80 12.53 1.12
C VAL A 11 -3.42 12.08 1.59
N THR A 12 -3.38 11.19 2.59
CA THR A 12 -2.13 10.58 3.04
C THR A 12 -1.46 9.77 1.94
N LEU A 13 -2.24 9.00 1.17
CA LEU A 13 -1.70 8.23 0.05
C LEU A 13 -1.15 9.13 -1.06
N GLN A 14 -1.85 10.22 -1.40
CA GLN A 14 -1.33 11.20 -2.37
C GLN A 14 -0.02 11.83 -1.89
N ALA A 15 0.04 12.27 -0.63
CA ALA A 15 1.26 12.85 -0.05
C ALA A 15 2.42 11.83 -0.05
N ALA A 16 2.13 10.55 0.19
CA ALA A 16 3.13 9.49 0.12
C ALA A 16 3.64 9.29 -1.33
N ALA A 17 2.73 9.20 -2.31
CA ALA A 17 3.08 9.08 -3.72
C ALA A 17 4.02 10.21 -4.16
N ASP A 18 3.65 11.46 -3.84
CA ASP A 18 4.45 12.64 -4.18
C ASP A 18 5.81 12.67 -3.50
N LYS A 19 5.86 12.36 -2.20
CA LYS A 19 7.11 12.36 -1.43
C LYS A 19 8.11 11.38 -2.01
N TYR A 20 7.68 10.15 -2.25
CA TYR A 20 8.53 9.07 -2.76
C TYR A 20 8.70 9.09 -4.29
N GLY A 21 7.85 9.83 -5.01
CA GLY A 21 7.86 9.89 -6.47
C GLY A 21 7.56 8.53 -7.12
N VAL A 22 6.64 7.77 -6.53
CA VAL A 22 6.22 6.45 -6.99
C VAL A 22 4.72 6.44 -7.24
N ARG A 23 4.26 5.58 -8.14
CA ARG A 23 2.83 5.31 -8.28
C ARG A 23 2.37 4.39 -7.15
N ILE A 24 1.18 4.64 -6.61
CA ILE A 24 0.54 3.74 -5.65
C ILE A 24 -0.72 3.17 -6.31
N PHE A 25 -0.83 1.85 -6.33
CA PHE A 25 -1.98 1.13 -6.83
C PHE A 25 -2.74 0.50 -5.67
N VAL A 26 -4.04 0.77 -5.57
CA VAL A 26 -4.89 0.28 -4.47
C VAL A 26 -6.01 -0.58 -5.05
N ILE A 27 -6.10 -1.83 -4.61
CA ILE A 27 -7.25 -2.71 -4.85
C ILE A 27 -8.17 -2.60 -3.64
N THR A 28 -9.47 -2.43 -3.83
CA THR A 28 -10.41 -2.25 -2.72
C THR A 28 -11.66 -3.12 -2.83
N SER A 29 -12.30 -3.37 -1.69
CA SER A 29 -13.58 -4.09 -1.58
C SER A 29 -14.80 -3.29 -2.04
N PHE A 30 -14.64 -2.01 -2.42
CA PHE A 30 -15.74 -1.25 -3.03
C PHE A 30 -16.08 -1.79 -4.41
N LYS A 31 -17.34 -2.15 -4.63
CA LYS A 31 -17.80 -2.80 -5.87
C LYS A 31 -17.71 -1.89 -7.09
N ASP A 32 -17.98 -0.59 -6.91
CA ASP A 32 -18.08 0.36 -8.02
C ASP A 32 -16.71 0.93 -8.43
N THR A 33 -15.72 0.88 -7.53
CA THR A 33 -14.34 1.34 -7.77
C THR A 33 -13.38 0.32 -7.19
N CYS A 34 -13.17 -0.79 -7.90
CA CYS A 34 -12.34 -1.90 -7.41
C CYS A 34 -10.84 -1.59 -7.39
N CYS A 35 -10.40 -0.60 -8.17
CA CYS A 35 -9.00 -0.22 -8.32
C CYS A 35 -8.86 1.30 -8.34
N ILE A 36 -7.86 1.83 -7.65
CA ILE A 36 -7.51 3.25 -7.61
C ILE A 36 -6.02 3.37 -7.91
N GLU A 37 -5.68 4.19 -8.89
CA GLU A 37 -4.28 4.55 -9.19
C GLU A 37 -4.01 5.99 -8.71
N ILE A 38 -2.93 6.14 -7.95
CA ILE A 38 -2.48 7.41 -7.41
C ILE A 38 -1.14 7.72 -8.05
N LEU A 39 -1.13 8.80 -8.84
CA LEU A 39 0.06 9.26 -9.55
C LEU A 39 0.80 10.30 -8.71
N PRO A 40 2.14 10.24 -8.67
CA PRO A 40 2.93 11.28 -8.04
C PRO A 40 2.96 12.53 -8.93
N ASN A 41 3.05 13.71 -8.31
CA ASN A 41 3.29 14.98 -8.99
C ASN A 41 4.57 14.98 -9.84
N TYR A 42 5.61 14.29 -9.37
CA TYR A 42 6.84 14.07 -10.12
C TYR A 42 7.34 12.64 -9.91
N GLN A 43 7.42 11.86 -10.99
CA GLN A 43 7.83 10.47 -10.92
C GLN A 43 9.36 10.34 -10.83
N LYS A 44 9.84 9.76 -9.73
CA LYS A 44 11.26 9.49 -9.46
C LYS A 44 11.64 8.04 -9.74
N SER A 45 10.66 7.12 -9.70
CA SER A 45 10.89 5.68 -9.88
C SER A 45 9.75 5.03 -10.66
N GLN A 46 10.08 3.97 -11.40
CA GLN A 46 9.11 3.13 -12.12
C GLN A 46 8.48 2.05 -11.22
N ARG A 47 8.95 1.91 -9.98
CA ARG A 47 8.32 1.01 -9.00
C ARG A 47 6.90 1.45 -8.69
N VAL A 48 6.06 0.46 -8.42
CA VAL A 48 4.67 0.67 -8.00
C VAL A 48 4.51 0.08 -6.60
N PHE A 49 3.90 0.83 -5.70
CA PHE A 49 3.49 0.29 -4.40
C PHE A 49 2.06 -0.20 -4.52
N CYS A 50 1.86 -1.50 -4.25
CA CYS A 50 0.54 -2.10 -4.33
C CYS A 50 -0.04 -2.29 -2.93
N LEU A 51 -1.26 -1.82 -2.73
CA LEU A 51 -2.01 -1.93 -1.47
C LEU A 51 -3.34 -2.63 -1.72
N SER A 52 -3.82 -3.39 -0.72
CA SER A 52 -5.24 -3.74 -0.63
C SER A 52 -5.91 -2.89 0.45
N PHE A 53 -7.13 -2.42 0.19
CA PHE A 53 -7.95 -1.67 1.12
C PHE A 53 -9.27 -2.40 1.37
N TRP A 54 -9.36 -3.06 2.52
CA TRP A 54 -10.65 -3.52 3.03
C TRP A 54 -11.35 -2.31 3.64
N ALA A 55 -12.39 -1.84 2.96
CA ALA A 55 -13.10 -0.61 3.29
C ALA A 55 -13.44 -0.56 4.79
N GLU A 56 -13.06 0.56 5.43
CA GLU A 56 -13.29 0.85 6.86
C GLU A 56 -12.53 -0.06 7.85
N VAL A 57 -11.73 -1.02 7.37
CA VAL A 57 -11.06 -2.00 8.23
C VAL A 57 -9.53 -1.94 8.14
N HIS A 58 -8.91 -2.01 6.96
CA HIS A 58 -7.45 -2.06 6.90
C HIS A 58 -6.84 -1.82 5.52
N TYR A 59 -5.58 -1.35 5.53
CA TYR A 59 -4.69 -1.40 4.37
C TYR A 59 -3.64 -2.49 4.55
N ASN A 60 -3.42 -3.33 3.55
CA ASN A 60 -2.30 -4.28 3.54
C ASN A 60 -1.34 -3.98 2.38
N SER A 61 -0.07 -4.33 2.57
CA SER A 61 0.87 -4.46 1.46
C SER A 61 0.55 -5.72 0.67
N ILE A 62 0.49 -5.59 -0.65
CA ILE A 62 0.38 -6.71 -1.59
C ILE A 62 1.51 -6.62 -2.60
N TYR A 63 1.85 -7.75 -3.19
CA TYR A 63 2.93 -7.85 -4.18
C TYR A 63 2.44 -8.68 -5.36
N PRO A 64 2.88 -8.35 -6.58
CA PRO A 64 2.73 -9.27 -7.70
C PRO A 64 3.33 -10.62 -7.37
N GLU A 65 2.76 -11.68 -7.96
CA GLU A 65 3.29 -13.02 -7.80
C GLU A 65 4.76 -13.05 -8.27
N GLY A 66 5.65 -13.60 -7.44
CA GLY A 66 7.10 -13.66 -7.72
C GLY A 66 7.90 -12.41 -7.34
N GLU A 67 7.26 -11.31 -6.91
CA GLU A 67 7.93 -10.06 -6.51
C GLU A 67 7.92 -9.82 -4.99
N LEU A 68 7.75 -10.88 -4.20
CA LEU A 68 7.84 -10.76 -2.74
C LEU A 68 9.21 -10.19 -2.35
N PRO A 69 9.27 -9.14 -1.53
CA PRO A 69 10.54 -8.63 -1.05
C PRO A 69 11.25 -9.76 -0.31
N GLU A 70 12.56 -9.91 -0.55
CA GLU A 70 13.40 -10.83 0.21
C GLU A 70 13.18 -10.54 1.68
N LEU A 71 12.51 -11.47 2.38
CA LEU A 71 12.10 -11.28 3.76
C LEU A 71 13.36 -11.23 4.61
N GLN A 72 13.90 -10.02 4.85
CA GLN A 72 15.09 -9.83 5.65
C GLN A 72 14.80 -10.30 7.08
N ASN A 73 15.16 -11.55 7.37
CA ASN A 73 15.31 -12.16 8.70
C ASN A 73 14.24 -11.79 9.75
N ILE A 74 12.98 -11.59 9.36
CA ILE A 74 11.88 -11.58 10.32
C ILE A 74 11.65 -13.04 10.66
N LYS A 75 12.19 -13.48 11.81
CA LYS A 75 11.88 -14.76 12.44
C LYS A 75 10.38 -14.98 12.31
N LYS A 76 9.97 -15.87 11.40
CA LYS A 76 8.56 -16.16 11.12
C LYS A 76 7.86 -16.40 12.46
N LYS A 77 7.05 -15.45 12.94
CA LYS A 77 6.21 -15.68 14.11
C LYS A 77 5.22 -16.75 13.66
N LYS A 78 5.25 -17.90 14.34
CA LYS A 78 4.57 -19.18 14.01
C LYS A 78 3.04 -19.09 13.75
N TRP A 79 2.42 -17.92 13.87
CA TRP A 79 0.98 -17.72 13.76
C TRP A 79 0.46 -17.58 12.32
N TRP A 80 1.35 -17.43 11.32
CA TRP A 80 0.97 -17.32 9.91
C TRP A 80 1.05 -18.65 9.13
N MET A 81 1.08 -19.79 9.83
CA MET A 81 1.03 -21.13 9.22
C MET A 81 -0.14 -21.90 9.82
N LEU A 82 -1.34 -21.64 9.30
CA LEU A 82 -2.50 -22.52 9.39
C LEU A 82 -3.05 -22.71 7.97
#